data_AF-A0A919YIA1-F1
#
_entry.id   AF-A0A919YIA1-F1
#
_cell.length_a   1.000
_cell.length_b   1.000
_cell.length_c   1.000
_cell.angle_alpha   90.00
_cell.angle_beta   90.00
_cell.angle_gamma   90.00
#
_symmetry.space_group_name_H-M   'P 1'
#
loop_
_entity.id
_entity.type
_entity.pdbx_description
1 polymer ?
#
loop_
_entity_poly.entity_id
_entity_poly.type
_entity_poly.pdbx_seq_one_letter_code
_entity_poly.pdbx_strand_id
1 'polypeptide(L)'
;MPWDEFCTLVAGLMPDTPLGSVVTIRAEKDQKVIKSFTPDQRKIYRDWQKRQAAQKLANPEQLKQDVAQLSKMFASMFGGGNG
;
A
#
# COMPACT_ATOMS: atom_id res chain seq x y z
N MET A 1 11.89 27.64 7.05
CA MET A 1 10.42 27.60 7.20
C MET A 1 10.07 28.20 8.55
N PRO A 2 9.28 29.28 8.60
CA PRO A 2 8.71 29.84 9.80
C PRO A 2 7.81 28.84 10.56
N TRP A 3 7.72 28.96 11.87
CA TRP A 3 6.99 28.01 12.74
C TRP A 3 5.48 28.00 12.46
N ASP A 4 4.92 29.17 12.19
CA ASP A 4 3.54 29.40 11.77
C ASP A 4 3.20 28.73 10.44
N GLU A 5 4.13 28.75 9.47
CA GLU A 5 3.96 28.04 8.19
C GLU A 5 3.94 26.52 8.41
N PHE A 6 4.82 26.01 9.27
CA PHE A 6 4.82 24.60 9.65
C PHE A 6 3.52 24.18 10.35
N CYS A 7 3.05 24.95 11.35
CA CYS A 7 1.79 24.68 12.04
C CYS A 7 0.59 24.66 11.09
N THR A 8 0.56 25.58 10.13
CA THR A 8 -0.51 25.65 9.12
C THR A 8 -0.53 24.40 8.23
N LEU A 9 0.64 23.93 7.79
CA LEU A 9 0.76 22.71 6.99
C LEU A 9 0.35 21.46 7.76
N VAL A 10 0.77 21.35 9.03
CA VAL A 10 0.43 20.22 9.89
C VAL A 10 -1.06 20.18 10.23
N ALA A 11 -1.69 21.34 10.44
CA ALA A 11 -3.13 21.43 10.68
C ALA A 11 -3.95 20.81 9.54
N GLY A 12 -3.48 20.95 8.29
CA GLY A 12 -4.11 20.32 7.13
C GLY A 12 -4.07 18.78 7.12
N LEU A 13 -3.17 18.16 7.88
CA LEU A 13 -3.00 16.70 7.98
C LEU A 13 -3.73 16.09 9.19
N MET A 14 -4.43 16.90 9.98
CA MET A 14 -5.14 16.39 11.15
C MET A 14 -6.24 15.38 10.77
N PRO A 15 -6.54 14.39 11.63
CA PRO A 15 -7.46 13.28 11.29
C PRO A 15 -8.88 13.72 10.92
N ASP A 16 -9.31 14.86 11.47
CA ASP A 16 -10.62 15.48 11.28
C ASP A 16 -10.71 16.32 9.98
N THR A 17 -9.60 16.49 9.25
CA THR A 17 -9.63 17.12 7.94
C THR A 17 -9.95 16.10 6.83
N PRO A 18 -10.53 16.54 5.70
CA PRO A 18 -10.73 15.66 4.54
C PRO A 18 -9.43 15.02 4.04
N LEU A 19 -8.31 15.76 4.06
CA LEU A 19 -7.01 15.23 3.65
C LEU A 19 -6.48 14.21 4.64
N GLY A 20 -6.54 14.51 5.94
CA GLY A 20 -6.10 13.60 7.00
C GLY A 20 -6.92 12.30 7.03
N SER A 21 -8.22 12.38 6.76
CA SER A 21 -9.07 11.20 6.57
C SER A 21 -8.58 10.31 5.42
N VAL A 22 -8.27 10.89 4.24
CA VAL A 22 -7.74 10.14 3.10
C VAL A 22 -6.37 9.52 3.41
N VAL A 23 -5.49 10.28 4.06
CA VAL A 23 -4.15 9.80 4.45
C VAL A 23 -4.28 8.64 5.45
N THR A 24 -5.15 8.76 6.44
CA THR A 24 -5.43 7.73 7.45
C THR A 24 -5.91 6.44 6.78
N ILE A 25 -6.90 6.53 5.88
CA ILE A 25 -7.40 5.37 5.13
C ILE A 25 -6.28 4.71 4.31
N ARG A 26 -5.43 5.48 3.63
CA ARG A 26 -4.35 4.95 2.78
C ARG A 26 -3.19 4.34 3.57
N ALA A 27 -2.92 4.85 4.78
CA ALA A 27 -1.82 4.42 5.63
C ALA A 27 -2.18 3.24 6.53
N GLU A 28 -3.47 2.88 6.62
CA GLU A 28 -3.96 1.80 7.48
C GLU A 28 -3.32 0.44 7.17
N LYS A 29 -2.96 -0.29 8.22
CA LYS A 29 -2.32 -1.61 8.17
C LYS A 29 -3.08 -2.67 8.97
N ASP A 30 -3.93 -2.28 9.92
CA ASP A 30 -4.72 -3.22 10.70
C ASP A 30 -5.85 -3.82 9.85
N GLN A 31 -5.77 -5.13 9.64
CA GLN A 31 -6.76 -5.88 8.87
C GLN A 31 -8.17 -5.84 9.47
N LYS A 32 -8.31 -5.71 10.79
CA LYS A 32 -9.63 -5.58 11.44
C LYS A 32 -10.27 -4.25 11.05
N VAL A 33 -9.50 -3.17 11.08
CA VAL A 33 -9.96 -1.82 10.71
C VAL A 33 -10.31 -1.75 9.22
N ILE A 34 -9.44 -2.31 8.35
CA ILE A 34 -9.69 -2.35 6.90
C ILE A 34 -10.97 -3.13 6.56
N LYS A 35 -11.25 -4.22 7.30
CA LYS A 35 -12.48 -5.01 7.13
C LYS A 35 -13.74 -4.22 7.52
N SER A 36 -13.64 -3.32 8.50
CA SER A 36 -14.76 -2.45 8.90
C SER A 36 -14.96 -1.22 8.02
N PHE A 37 -14.10 -0.96 7.03
CA PHE A 37 -14.25 0.19 6.14
C PHE A 37 -15.59 0.21 5.41
N THR A 38 -16.16 1.40 5.30
CA THR A 38 -17.31 1.67 4.43
C THR A 38 -16.94 1.42 2.96
N PRO A 39 -17.92 1.28 2.05
CA PRO A 39 -17.64 1.11 0.63
C PRO A 39 -16.73 2.20 0.04
N ASP A 40 -16.93 3.46 0.42
CA ASP A 40 -16.15 4.59 -0.07
C ASP A 40 -14.71 4.59 0.47
N GLN A 41 -14.54 4.34 1.78
CA GLN A 41 -13.21 4.19 2.39
C GLN A 41 -12.44 3.04 1.73
N ARG A 42 -13.11 1.92 1.48
CA ARG A 42 -12.53 0.75 0.81
C ARG A 42 -12.14 1.05 -0.63
N LYS A 43 -12.90 1.87 -1.35
CA LYS A 43 -12.55 2.34 -2.69
C LYS A 43 -11.25 3.14 -2.66
N ILE A 44 -11.15 4.14 -1.79
CA ILE A 44 -9.94 4.96 -1.61
C ILE A 44 -8.71 4.09 -1.31
N TYR A 45 -8.85 3.14 -0.38
CA TYR A 45 -7.78 2.21 -0.02
C TYR A 45 -7.36 1.33 -1.21
N ARG A 46 -8.31 0.72 -1.92
CA ARG A 46 -8.03 -0.18 -3.06
C ARG A 46 -7.40 0.56 -4.24
N ASP A 47 -7.88 1.75 -4.57
CA ASP A 47 -7.34 2.55 -5.66
C ASP A 47 -5.89 2.97 -5.37
N TRP A 48 -5.59 3.30 -4.11
CA TRP A 48 -4.22 3.55 -3.67
C TRP A 48 -3.33 2.30 -3.78
N GLN A 49 -3.79 1.15 -3.29
CA GLN A 49 -3.04 -0.12 -3.41
C GLN A 49 -2.76 -0.50 -4.87
N LYS A 50 -3.74 -0.32 -5.76
CA LYS A 50 -3.57 -0.55 -7.20
C LYS A 50 -2.50 0.38 -7.79
N ARG A 51 -2.52 1.67 -7.41
CA ARG A 51 -1.50 2.63 -7.85
C ARG A 51 -0.10 2.22 -7.38
N GLN A 52 0.05 1.81 -6.12
CA GLN A 52 1.32 1.35 -5.58
C GLN A 52 1.82 0.08 -6.28
N ALA A 53 0.92 -0.86 -6.59
CA ALA A 53 1.26 -2.05 -7.36
C ALA A 53 1.74 -1.69 -8.77
N ALA A 54 1.03 -0.80 -9.48
CA ALA A 54 1.43 -0.33 -10.80
C ALA A 54 2.81 0.35 -10.79
N GLN A 55 3.12 1.14 -9.75
CA GLN A 55 4.44 1.75 -9.60
C GLN A 55 5.56 0.72 -9.40
N LYS A 56 5.31 -0.35 -8.64
CA LYS A 56 6.29 -1.44 -8.47
C LYS A 56 6.55 -2.18 -9.78
N LEU A 57 5.52 -2.39 -10.60
CA LEU A 57 5.64 -3.01 -11.92
C LEU A 57 6.41 -2.14 -12.93
N ALA A 58 6.51 -0.82 -12.69
CA ALA A 58 7.24 0.09 -13.56
C ALA A 58 8.78 -0.04 -13.45
N ASN A 59 9.31 -0.81 -12.49
CA ASN A 59 10.73 -1.11 -12.38
C ASN A 59 11.04 -2.50 -12.97
N PRO A 60 11.51 -2.59 -14.23
CA PRO A 60 11.67 -3.86 -14.93
C PRO A 60 12.77 -4.75 -14.33
N GLU A 61 13.81 -4.18 -13.71
CA GLU A 61 14.88 -4.95 -13.08
C GLU A 61 14.40 -5.62 -11.79
N GLN A 62 13.68 -4.87 -10.93
CA GLN A 62 13.06 -5.43 -9.74
C GLN A 62 12.03 -6.50 -10.12
N LEU A 63 11.23 -6.25 -11.15
CA LEU A 63 10.20 -7.19 -11.61
C LEU A 63 10.81 -8.54 -12.04
N LYS A 64 11.93 -8.52 -12.79
CA LYS A 64 12.64 -9.76 -13.17
C LYS A 64 13.12 -10.54 -11.95
N GLN A 65 13.68 -9.85 -10.96
CA GLN A 65 14.16 -10.47 -9.73
C GLN A 65 13.00 -11.10 -8.94
N ASP A 66 11.88 -10.38 -8.82
CA ASP A 66 10.68 -10.85 -8.11
C ASP A 66 10.12 -12.12 -8.79
N VAL A 67 10.01 -12.13 -10.12
CA VAL A 67 9.55 -13.31 -10.88
C VAL A 67 10.51 -14.49 -10.74
N ALA A 68 11.82 -14.25 -10.75
CA ALA A 68 12.82 -15.30 -10.55
C ALA A 68 12.79 -15.90 -9.14
N GLN A 69 12.48 -15.11 -8.11
CA GLN A 69 12.26 -15.63 -6.76
C GLN A 69 10.98 -16.45 -6.68
N LEU A 70 9.90 -15.96 -7.31
CA LEU A 70 8.61 -16.65 -7.36
C LEU A 70 8.72 -18.02 -8.05
N SER A 71 9.45 -18.11 -9.16
CA SER A 71 9.68 -19.39 -9.87
C SER A 71 10.47 -20.38 -9.03
N LYS A 72 11.52 -19.93 -8.31
CA LYS A 72 12.27 -20.77 -7.36
C LYS A 72 11.38 -21.27 -6.23
N MET A 73 10.51 -20.42 -5.69
CA MET A 73 9.57 -20.81 -4.64
C MET A 73 8.63 -21.91 -5.14
N PHE A 74 8.02 -21.75 -6.33
CA PHE A 74 7.17 -22.79 -6.91
C PHE A 74 7.92 -24.08 -7.21
N ALA A 75 9.14 -24.01 -7.75
CA ALA A 75 9.97 -25.18 -7.96
C ALA A 75 10.27 -25.91 -6.65
N SER A 76 10.49 -25.19 -5.54
CA SER A 76 10.69 -25.81 -4.23
C SER A 76 9.42 -26.45 -3.65
N MET A 77 8.25 -25.83 -3.86
CA MET A 77 6.97 -26.32 -3.32
C MET A 77 6.42 -27.52 -4.11
N PHE A 78 6.64 -27.56 -5.42
CA PHE A 78 6.01 -28.54 -6.32
C PHE A 78 6.99 -29.43 -7.09
N GLY A 79 8.29 -29.12 -7.09
CA GLY A 79 9.34 -29.91 -7.75
C GLY A 79 9.99 -30.98 -6.87
N GLY A 80 9.57 -31.12 -5.60
CA GLY A 80 10.09 -32.08 -4.63
C GLY A 80 9.35 -33.44 -4.59
N GLY A 81 8.75 -33.87 -5.70
CA GLY A 81 8.13 -35.19 -5.85
C GLY A 81 9.08 -36.19 -6.52
N ASN A 82 10.17 -36.54 -5.83
CA ASN A 82 10.94 -37.76 -6.14
C ASN A 82 10.89 -38.66 -4.90
N GLY A 83 9.82 -39.44 -4.86
CA GLY A 83 9.58 -40.61 -4.02
C GLY A 83 8.87 -41.64 -4.89
#